data_AF-A0A8J2KJM2-F1
#
_entry.id   AF-A0A8J2KJM2-F1
#
_cell.length_a   1.000
_cell.length_b   1.000
_cell.length_c   1.000
_cell.angle_alpha   90.00
_cell.angle_beta   90.00
_cell.angle_gamma   90.00
#
_symmetry.space_group_name_H-M   'P 1'
#
loop_
_entity.id
_entity.type
_entity.pdbx_description
1 polymer ?
#
loop_
_entity_poly.entity_id
_entity_poly.type
_entity_poly.pdbx_seq_one_letter_code
_entity_poly.pdbx_strand_id
1 'polypeptide(L)'
;MDQLNYTGINLSDTQKYQLVGISTTGVACLVQSWKNQMSNPIDGKFCQVLWDGIYCWPATLANQTVDVPCSTFFGEKVFRKESTVRAFKICSEEGVWVGGTYTNYSSCIKNMKELALVLLKARVVTDGV
;
A
#
# COMPACT_ATOMS: atom_id res chain seq x y z
N MET A 1 -9.21 3.92 -19.55
CA MET A 1 -8.78 2.61 -19.03
C MET A 1 -7.35 2.42 -19.52
N ASP A 2 -6.37 2.88 -18.74
CA ASP A 2 -4.98 2.69 -19.09
C ASP A 2 -4.63 1.22 -18.90
N GLN A 3 -4.29 0.55 -20.00
CA GLN A 3 -3.76 -0.81 -19.96
C GLN A 3 -2.40 -0.75 -19.27
N LEU A 4 -2.36 -1.15 -18.00
CA LEU A 4 -1.12 -1.32 -17.28
C LEU A 4 -0.36 -2.47 -17.94
N ASN A 5 0.60 -2.10 -18.79
CA ASN A 5 1.38 -3.02 -19.60
C ASN A 5 2.42 -3.71 -18.72
N TYR A 6 2.01 -4.76 -18.00
CA TYR A 6 2.86 -5.59 -17.15
C TYR A 6 3.71 -6.61 -17.93
N THR A 7 3.88 -6.38 -19.23
CA THR A 7 4.65 -7.27 -20.09
C THR A 7 6.10 -7.32 -19.60
N GLY A 8 6.57 -8.52 -19.23
CA GLY A 8 7.96 -8.77 -18.83
C GLY A 8 8.22 -9.13 -17.37
N ILE A 9 7.20 -9.38 -16.54
CA ILE A 9 7.36 -10.04 -15.23
C ILE A 9 6.64 -11.39 -15.22
N ASN A 10 7.33 -12.44 -14.78
CA ASN A 10 6.72 -13.74 -14.54
C ASN A 10 6.26 -13.83 -13.08
N LEU A 11 4.97 -13.64 -12.85
CA LEU A 11 4.39 -13.69 -11.49
C LEU A 11 4.18 -15.14 -11.06
N SER A 12 4.56 -15.45 -9.82
CA SER A 12 4.18 -16.70 -9.15
C SER A 12 2.67 -16.78 -8.94
N ASP A 13 2.15 -17.99 -8.71
CA ASP A 13 0.71 -18.16 -8.44
C ASP A 13 0.26 -17.47 -7.15
N THR A 14 1.13 -17.40 -6.15
CA THR A 14 0.89 -16.60 -4.93
C THR A 14 0.75 -15.12 -5.27
N GLN A 15 1.63 -14.56 -6.11
CA GLN A 15 1.51 -13.17 -6.54
C GLN A 15 0.25 -12.93 -7.36
N LYS A 16 -0.12 -13.84 -8.27
CA LYS A 16 -1.38 -13.74 -9.03
C LYS A 16 -2.60 -13.72 -8.10
N TYR A 17 -2.61 -14.60 -7.09
CA TYR A 17 -3.67 -14.65 -6.08
C TYR A 17 -3.78 -13.33 -5.30
N GLN A 18 -2.64 -12.72 -4.95
CA GLN A 18 -2.60 -11.42 -4.27
C GLN A 18 -3.16 -10.26 -5.12
N LEU A 19 -3.26 -10.40 -6.44
CA LEU A 19 -3.81 -9.36 -7.32
C LEU A 19 -5.33 -9.46 -7.50
N VAL A 20 -5.96 -10.57 -7.10
CA VAL A 20 -7.41 -10.76 -7.26
C VAL A 20 -8.16 -9.76 -6.39
N GLY A 21 -9.09 -9.00 -7.01
CA GLY A 21 -9.91 -8.01 -6.31
C GLY A 21 -9.17 -6.75 -5.86
N ILE A 22 -7.93 -6.53 -6.32
CA ILE A 22 -7.15 -5.32 -6.03
C ILE A 22 -7.43 -4.24 -7.10
N SER A 23 -7.50 -2.97 -6.68
CA SER A 23 -7.65 -1.83 -7.58
C SER A 23 -6.49 -1.73 -8.58
N THR A 24 -6.70 -1.11 -9.74
CA THR A 24 -5.64 -0.91 -10.74
C THR A 24 -4.40 -0.22 -10.16
N THR A 25 -4.60 0.77 -9.28
CA THR A 25 -3.52 1.44 -8.52
C THR A 25 -2.79 0.46 -7.60
N GLY A 26 -3.51 -0.42 -6.90
CA GLY A 26 -2.90 -1.44 -6.07
C GLY A 26 -2.13 -2.50 -6.87
N VAL A 27 -2.66 -2.92 -8.02
CA VAL A 27 -1.94 -3.83 -8.94
C VAL A 27 -0.65 -3.16 -9.43
N ALA A 28 -0.71 -1.88 -9.82
CA ALA A 28 0.47 -1.14 -10.24
C ALA A 28 1.52 -1.06 -9.12
N CYS A 29 1.09 -0.76 -7.88
CA CYS A 29 1.94 -0.75 -6.69
C CYS A 29 2.68 -2.07 -6.50
N LEU A 30 1.95 -3.18 -6.44
CA LEU A 30 2.51 -4.49 -6.14
C LEU A 30 3.45 -4.96 -7.26
N VAL A 31 2.99 -4.88 -8.51
CA VAL A 31 3.76 -5.39 -9.65
C VAL A 31 5.04 -4.58 -9.89
N GLN A 32 4.98 -3.25 -9.83
CA GLN A 32 6.17 -2.41 -9.99
C GLN A 32 7.19 -2.66 -8.88
N SER A 33 6.71 -2.83 -7.64
CA SER A 33 7.59 -3.08 -6.50
C SER A 33 8.25 -4.45 -6.58
N TRP A 34 7.52 -5.51 -6.96
CA TRP A 34 8.11 -6.83 -7.19
C TRP A 34 9.15 -6.80 -8.30
N LYS A 35 8.88 -6.07 -9.39
CA LYS A 35 9.87 -5.85 -10.45
C LYS A 35 11.13 -5.19 -9.92
N ASN A 36 10.98 -4.14 -9.12
CA ASN A 36 12.11 -3.42 -8.52
C ASN A 36 12.90 -4.30 -7.56
N GLN A 37 12.24 -5.13 -6.76
CA GLN A 37 12.89 -6.08 -5.84
C GLN A 37 13.66 -7.17 -6.57
N MET A 38 13.21 -7.64 -7.74
CA MET A 38 14.00 -8.56 -8.56
C MET A 38 15.31 -7.93 -9.06
N SER A 39 15.28 -6.63 -9.37
CA SER A 39 16.48 -5.89 -9.82
C SER A 39 17.38 -5.43 -8.66
N ASN A 40 16.79 -5.17 -7.50
CA ASN A 40 17.50 -4.73 -6.29
C ASN A 40 16.99 -5.55 -5.09
N PRO A 41 17.49 -6.79 -4.93
CA PRO A 41 17.11 -7.64 -3.81
C PRO A 41 17.44 -6.96 -2.48
N ILE A 42 16.54 -7.11 -1.51
CA ILE A 42 16.79 -6.66 -0.14
C ILE A 42 17.42 -7.82 0.62
N ASP A 43 18.62 -7.60 1.14
CA ASP A 43 19.31 -8.59 1.96
C ASP A 43 18.77 -8.59 3.40
N GLY A 44 18.53 -9.78 3.96
CA GLY A 44 18.06 -9.97 5.33
C GLY A 44 16.55 -10.19 5.46
N LYS A 45 16.02 -10.13 6.69
CA LYS A 45 14.57 -10.19 6.95
C LYS A 45 13.95 -8.84 6.63
N PHE A 46 12.84 -8.83 5.89
CA PHE A 46 12.12 -7.61 5.53
C PHE A 46 10.64 -7.91 5.35
N CYS A 47 9.82 -6.88 5.55
CA CYS A 47 8.42 -6.89 5.20
C CYS A 47 8.26 -6.64 3.71
N GLN A 48 7.44 -7.46 3.05
CA GLN A 48 7.14 -7.33 1.63
C GLN A 48 6.42 -6.01 1.31
N VAL A 49 6.45 -5.58 0.05
CA VAL A 49 5.59 -4.49 -0.43
C VAL A 49 4.12 -4.76 -0.04
N LEU A 50 3.41 -3.72 0.33
CA LEU A 50 2.01 -3.81 0.73
C LEU A 50 1.17 -2.68 0.13
N TRP A 51 0.09 -3.05 -0.53
CA TRP A 51 -1.01 -2.14 -0.84
C TRP A 51 -2.07 -2.24 0.25
N ASP A 52 -2.33 -1.14 0.97
CA ASP A 52 -3.33 -1.11 2.06
C ASP A 52 -4.68 -0.53 1.63
N GLY A 53 -4.86 -0.22 0.35
CA GLY A 53 -6.05 0.45 -0.19
C GLY A 53 -5.90 1.97 -0.33
N ILE A 54 -4.89 2.58 0.28
CA ILE A 54 -4.62 4.03 0.24
C ILE A 54 -3.21 4.30 -0.29
N TYR A 55 -2.21 3.58 0.23
CA TYR A 55 -0.81 3.82 -0.06
C TYR A 55 -0.04 2.52 -0.36
N CYS A 56 0.97 2.67 -1.21
CA CYS A 56 1.91 1.62 -1.55
C CYS A 56 3.08 1.66 -0.58
N TRP A 57 3.02 0.86 0.47
CA TRP A 57 4.10 0.78 1.45
C TRP A 57 5.27 -0.01 0.87
N PRO A 58 6.48 0.58 0.84
CA PRO A 58 7.64 -0.07 0.25
C PRO A 58 8.07 -1.26 1.10
N ALA A 59 8.75 -2.21 0.48
CA ALA A 59 9.42 -3.26 1.22
C ALA A 59 10.44 -2.64 2.19
N THR A 60 10.43 -3.09 3.43
CA THR A 60 11.09 -2.42 4.54
C THR A 60 11.82 -3.45 5.39
N LEU A 61 13.07 -3.18 5.77
CA LEU A 61 13.86 -4.10 6.59
C LEU A 61 13.17 -4.38 7.94
N ALA A 62 13.41 -5.57 8.47
CA ALA A 62 12.91 -5.97 9.78
C ALA A 62 13.37 -4.99 10.87
N ASN A 63 12.52 -4.83 11.89
CA ASN A 63 12.72 -3.91 13.00
C ASN A 63 12.81 -2.42 12.62
N GLN A 64 12.22 -2.03 11.48
CA GLN A 64 12.11 -0.63 11.07
C GLN A 64 10.67 -0.13 11.11
N THR A 65 10.53 1.16 11.40
CA THR A 65 9.30 1.92 11.17
C THR A 65 9.50 2.76 9.91
N VAL A 66 8.57 2.63 8.96
CA VAL A 66 8.52 3.49 7.78
C VAL A 66 7.35 4.45 7.95
N ASP A 67 7.58 5.70 7.61
CA ASP A 67 6.61 6.76 7.77
C ASP A 67 6.63 7.72 6.58
N VAL A 68 5.47 8.33 6.33
CA VAL A 68 5.26 9.22 5.19
C VAL A 68 4.42 10.42 5.62
N PRO A 69 4.70 11.65 5.12
CA PRO A 69 3.87 12.80 5.45
C PRO A 69 2.42 12.58 5.04
N CYS A 70 1.47 13.07 5.83
CA CYS A 70 0.05 12.95 5.47
C CYS A 70 -0.30 13.66 4.15
N SER A 71 0.48 14.68 3.76
CA SER A 71 0.36 15.40 2.49
C SER A 71 0.59 14.52 1.25
N THR A 72 1.16 13.32 1.42
CA THR A 72 1.35 12.36 0.33
C THR A 72 0.05 11.68 -0.10
N PHE A 73 -0.96 11.64 0.77
CA PHE A 73 -2.22 10.96 0.47
C PHE A 73 -3.21 11.89 -0.26
N PHE A 74 -3.88 11.35 -1.28
CA PHE A 74 -4.92 12.08 -2.01
C PHE A 74 -6.23 12.16 -1.20
N GLY A 75 -7.01 13.22 -1.43
CA GLY A 75 -8.31 13.41 -0.78
C GLY A 75 -8.25 14.42 0.37
N GLU A 76 -8.17 15.71 0.03
CA GLU A 76 -8.00 16.82 0.98
C GLU A 76 -9.11 16.93 2.04
N LYS A 77 -10.29 16.39 1.71
CA LYS A 77 -11.44 16.30 2.63
C LYS A 77 -11.28 15.22 3.69
N VAL A 78 -10.40 14.25 3.45
CA VAL A 78 -10.14 13.07 4.28
C VAL A 78 -8.84 13.24 5.06
N PHE A 79 -7.76 13.63 4.38
CA PHE A 79 -6.41 13.68 4.95
C PHE A 79 -5.91 15.10 5.23
N ARG A 80 -5.11 15.21 6.29
CA ARG A 80 -4.36 16.41 6.65
C ARG A 80 -3.33 16.72 5.58
N LYS A 81 -3.20 18.02 5.24
CA LYS A 81 -2.19 18.51 4.29
C LYS A 81 -0.90 18.94 4.98
N GLU A 82 -0.93 19.01 6.31
CA GLU A 82 0.21 19.45 7.09
C GLU A 82 1.30 18.37 7.00
N SER A 83 2.50 18.73 6.52
CA SER A 83 3.60 17.79 6.29
C SER A 83 4.29 17.31 7.58
N THR A 84 3.98 17.95 8.71
CA THR A 84 4.52 17.64 10.05
C THR A 84 3.82 16.45 10.70
N VAL A 85 2.59 16.13 10.29
CA VAL A 85 1.88 14.92 10.71
C VAL A 85 2.14 13.80 9.71
N ARG A 86 2.21 12.57 10.21
CA ARG A 86 2.71 11.43 9.45
C ARG A 86 1.86 10.20 9.71
N ALA A 87 1.71 9.36 8.69
CA ALA A 87 1.25 7.98 8.85
C ALA A 87 2.47 7.07 8.87
N PHE A 88 2.35 5.91 9.51
CA PHE A 88 3.46 4.97 9.61
C PHE A 88 3.00 3.51 9.62
N LYS A 89 3.93 2.64 9.24
CA LYS A 89 3.86 1.20 9.43
C LYS A 89 5.12 0.69 10.12
N ILE A 90 4.96 -0.37 10.89
CA ILE A 90 6.03 -1.02 11.61
C ILE A 90 6.27 -2.39 10.99
N CYS A 91 7.51 -2.62 10.56
CA CYS A 91 7.99 -3.94 10.19
C CYS A 91 8.57 -4.63 11.41
N SER A 92 8.02 -5.78 11.80
CA SER A 92 8.50 -6.51 12.97
C SER A 92 9.92 -7.06 12.75
N GLU A 93 10.56 -7.52 13.82
CA GLU A 93 11.85 -8.21 13.77
C GLU A 93 11.82 -9.48 12.89
N GLU A 94 10.63 -10.04 12.67
CA GLU A 94 10.43 -11.23 11.85
C GLU A 94 10.13 -10.93 10.38
N GLY A 95 10.18 -9.65 9.97
CA GLY A 95 9.85 -9.27 8.60
C GLY A 95 8.36 -9.38 8.30
N VAL A 96 7.50 -9.19 9.30
CA VAL A 96 6.05 -9.22 9.15
C VAL A 96 5.46 -7.86 9.52
N TRP A 97 4.57 -7.33 8.69
CA TRP A 97 3.87 -6.08 8.99
C TRP A 97 3.02 -6.23 10.25
N VAL A 98 3.27 -5.36 11.24
CA VAL A 98 2.44 -5.31 12.44
C VAL A 98 1.03 -4.87 12.05
N GLY A 99 0.02 -5.67 12.41
CA GLY A 99 -1.37 -5.43 12.02
C GLY A 99 -1.69 -5.79 10.55
N GLY A 100 -0.76 -6.42 9.83
CA GLY A 100 -0.96 -6.86 8.44
C GLY A 100 -1.23 -5.68 7.49
N THR A 101 -2.43 -5.64 6.91
CA THR A 101 -2.86 -4.55 6.02
C THR A 101 -3.16 -3.25 6.76
N TYR A 102 -3.38 -3.29 8.08
CA TYR A 102 -3.67 -2.09 8.86
C TYR A 102 -2.47 -1.14 8.92
N THR A 103 -2.74 0.15 8.76
CA THR A 103 -1.76 1.23 8.79
C THR A 103 -2.24 2.31 9.74
N ASN A 104 -1.33 2.90 10.51
CA ASN A 104 -1.70 3.95 11.44
C ASN A 104 -1.80 5.31 10.73
N TYR A 105 -3.04 5.66 10.37
CA TYR A 105 -3.39 6.96 9.79
C TYR A 105 -3.98 7.96 10.81
N SER A 106 -3.96 7.64 12.11
CA SER A 106 -4.68 8.41 13.15
C SER A 106 -4.33 9.91 13.14
N SER A 107 -3.05 10.23 12.93
CA SER A 107 -2.57 11.62 12.84
C SER A 107 -2.93 12.29 11.52
N CYS A 108 -3.26 11.53 10.47
CA CYS A 108 -3.58 12.06 9.15
C CYS A 108 -5.06 12.31 8.91
N ILE A 109 -5.95 11.64 9.63
CA ILE A 109 -7.38 11.71 9.30
C ILE A 109 -7.97 13.02 9.86
N LYS A 110 -8.54 13.84 8.98
CA LYS A 110 -9.36 15.02 9.33
C LYS A 110 -10.81 14.62 9.58
N ASN A 111 -11.32 13.67 8.81
CA ASN A 111 -12.73 13.29 8.85
C ASN A 111 -12.91 11.77 8.67
N MET A 112 -13.29 11.09 9.75
CA MET A 112 -13.51 9.65 9.77
C MET A 112 -14.70 9.19 8.90
N LYS A 113 -15.71 10.04 8.69
CA LYS A 113 -16.86 9.71 7.83
C LYS A 113 -16.45 9.65 6.36
N GLU A 114 -15.65 10.62 5.92
CA GLU A 114 -15.13 10.65 4.55
C GLU A 114 -14.13 9.51 4.31
N LEU A 115 -13.33 9.14 5.32
CA LEU A 115 -12.48 7.96 5.24
C LEU A 115 -13.30 6.68 5.01
N ALA A 116 -14.40 6.49 5.76
CA ALA A 116 -15.27 5.34 5.56
C ALA A 116 -15.83 5.29 4.13
N LEU A 117 -16.21 6.44 3.55
CA LEU A 117 -16.65 6.52 2.15
C LEU A 117 -15.55 6.15 1.16
N VAL A 118 -14.30 6.57 1.38
CA VAL A 118 -13.16 6.19 0.53
C VAL A 118 -12.91 4.68 0.60
N LEU A 119 -12.88 4.11 1.80
CA LEU A 119 -12.67 2.67 1.99
C LEU A 119 -13.82 1.83 1.41
N LEU A 120 -15.06 2.29 1.55
CA LEU A 120 -16.22 1.65 0.95
C LEU A 120 -16.19 1.74 -0.58
N LYS A 121 -15.81 2.88 -1.17
CA LYS A 121 -15.68 3.01 -2.63
C LYS A 121 -14.54 2.16 -3.19
N ALA A 122 -13.42 2.05 -2.47
CA ALA A 122 -12.34 1.13 -2.85
C ALA A 122 -12.82 -0.33 -2.89
N ARG A 123 -13.80 -0.69 -2.04
CA ARG A 123 -14.47 -2.00 -2.05
C ARG A 123 -15.54 -2.11 -3.14
N VAL A 124 -16.34 -1.07 -3.40
CA VAL A 124 -17.47 -1.12 -4.36
C VAL A 124 -17.00 -1.10 -5.83
N VAL A 125 -15.76 -0.71 -6.13
CA VAL A 125 -15.18 -0.91 -7.48
C VAL A 125 -15.02 -2.41 -7.83
N THR A 126 -15.23 -3.35 -6.89
CA THR A 126 -15.25 -4.80 -7.20
C THR A 126 -16.62 -5.37 -7.57
N ASP A 127 -17.71 -4.60 -7.52
CA ASP A 127 -19.08 -5.13 -7.75
C ASP A 127 -19.80 -4.42 -8.92
N GLY A 128 -19.08 -4.02 -9.96
CA GLY A 128 -19.64 -3.25 -11.07
C GLY A 128 -19.11 -3.61 -12.45
N VAL A 129 -19.65 -4.70 -13.00
CA VAL A 129 -19.65 -5.17 -14.42
C VAL A 129 -18.32 -5.68 -14.98
#